data_AF-A0A1C4Q2J4-F1
#
_entry.id   AF-A0A1C4Q2J4-F1
#
_cell.length_a   1.000
_cell.length_b   1.000
_cell.length_c   1.000
_cell.angle_alpha   90.00
_cell.angle_beta   90.00
_cell.angle_gamma   90.00
#
_symmetry.space_group_name_H-M   'P 1'
#
loop_
_entity.id
_entity.type
_entity.pdbx_description
1 polymer ?
#
loop_
_entity_poly.entity_id
_entity_poly.type
_entity_poly.pdbx_seq_one_letter_code
_entity_poly.pdbx_strand_id
1 'polypeptide(L)'
;MTGANEDGDRFGHTVSAVSMNPAAVTTAQNTVVAVGVPGEDIGAATDAGGIMTFGLIGAPGDSDTTVYPGTAGLPGAPVTGEKVGGAITATGTHLYIGIPDGPTAHGRAHALPWANTTGGTEPVTTYEPGKDGLPATGQRFGAGIR
;
A
#
# COMPACT_ATOMS: atom_id res chain seq x y z
N MET A 1 8.12 -9.49 0.15
CA MET A 1 7.81 -9.39 -1.29
C MET A 1 8.33 -10.64 -1.96
N THR A 2 7.64 -11.14 -2.98
CA THR A 2 7.98 -12.43 -3.61
C THR A 2 8.78 -12.28 -4.90
N GLY A 3 9.15 -11.06 -5.31
CA GLY A 3 10.12 -10.78 -6.36
C GLY A 3 11.55 -10.71 -5.83
N ALA A 4 12.53 -10.83 -6.73
CA ALA A 4 13.93 -10.59 -6.39
C ALA A 4 14.17 -9.08 -6.27
N ASN A 5 15.19 -8.65 -5.53
CA ASN A 5 15.60 -7.25 -5.60
C ASN A 5 16.18 -7.00 -6.99
N GLU A 6 15.56 -6.10 -7.72
CA GLU A 6 15.81 -5.78 -9.12
C GLU A 6 16.25 -4.31 -9.25
N ASP A 7 17.00 -4.02 -10.31
CA ASP A 7 17.41 -2.65 -10.63
C ASP A 7 16.17 -1.82 -10.98
N GLY A 8 15.81 -0.87 -10.11
CA GLY A 8 14.69 0.05 -10.35
C GLY A 8 13.53 -0.06 -9.37
N ASP A 9 13.52 -1.07 -8.49
CA ASP A 9 12.46 -1.32 -7.50
C ASP A 9 12.19 -0.12 -6.59
N ARG A 10 13.27 0.62 -6.28
CA ARG A 10 13.25 1.81 -5.42
C ARG A 10 12.62 1.51 -4.06
N PHE A 11 13.00 0.38 -3.44
CA PHE A 11 12.62 0.10 -2.05
C PHE A 11 12.96 1.30 -1.16
N GLY A 12 11.99 1.77 -0.37
CA GLY A 12 12.17 2.98 0.45
C GLY A 12 11.74 4.27 -0.23
N HIS A 13 11.14 4.22 -1.43
CA HIS A 13 10.65 5.40 -2.15
C HIS A 13 9.67 6.23 -1.31
N THR A 14 8.80 5.55 -0.55
CA THR A 14 7.99 6.17 0.50
C THR A 14 8.08 5.34 1.77
N VAL A 15 8.03 5.99 2.94
CA VAL A 15 8.00 5.32 4.24
C VAL A 15 6.95 5.99 5.12
N SER A 16 6.12 5.20 5.78
CA SER A 16 5.17 5.67 6.79
C SER A 16 5.14 4.70 7.97
N ALA A 17 5.26 5.20 9.19
CA ALA A 17 5.27 4.40 10.41
C ALA A 17 4.20 4.89 11.39
N VAL A 18 3.58 3.96 12.11
CA VAL A 18 2.51 4.28 13.04
C VAL A 18 2.45 3.31 14.21
N SER A 19 2.09 3.84 15.39
CA SER A 19 1.55 3.03 16.47
C SER A 19 0.03 3.10 16.41
N MET A 20 -0.62 1.96 16.17
CA MET A 20 -2.07 1.82 16.07
C MET A 20 -2.77 1.90 17.42
N ASN A 21 -2.02 1.65 18.49
CA ASN A 21 -2.48 1.84 19.86
C ASN A 21 -1.37 2.49 20.71
N PRO A 22 -1.17 3.81 20.60
CA PRO A 22 -0.08 4.52 21.28
C PRO A 22 -0.14 4.46 22.81
N ALA A 23 -1.30 4.09 23.38
CA ALA A 23 -1.47 3.95 24.83
C ALA A 23 -1.10 2.55 25.35
N ALA A 24 -0.87 1.58 24.46
CA ALA A 24 -0.52 0.21 24.81
C ALA A 24 1.00 -0.04 24.69
N VAL A 25 1.47 -1.13 25.31
CA VAL A 25 2.82 -1.63 25.09
C VAL A 25 3.00 -1.99 23.61
N THR A 26 4.10 -1.53 23.03
CA THR A 26 4.46 -1.74 21.62
C THR A 26 4.66 -3.22 21.32
N THR A 27 4.05 -3.70 20.24
CA THR A 27 4.19 -5.06 19.69
C THR A 27 4.36 -5.00 18.18
N ALA A 28 4.78 -6.10 17.56
CA ALA A 28 4.88 -6.23 16.11
C ALA A 28 3.54 -5.96 15.39
N GLN A 29 2.43 -6.28 16.08
CA GLN A 29 1.07 -6.16 15.55
C GLN A 29 0.43 -4.81 15.81
N ASN A 30 1.01 -3.93 16.63
CA ASN A 30 0.43 -2.61 16.92
C ASN A 30 1.34 -1.44 16.54
N THR A 31 2.59 -1.69 16.17
CA THR A 31 3.54 -0.67 15.76
C THR A 31 4.27 -1.15 14.52
N VAL A 32 3.93 -0.51 13.41
CA VAL A 32 4.18 -1.00 12.06
C VAL A 32 4.77 0.09 11.20
N VAL A 33 5.52 -0.32 10.19
CA VAL A 33 6.02 0.55 9.12
C VAL A 33 5.61 -0.02 7.78
N ALA A 34 5.18 0.85 6.87
CA ALA A 34 4.95 0.58 5.46
C ALA A 34 6.05 1.24 4.63
N VAL A 35 6.61 0.48 3.70
CA VAL A 35 7.67 0.90 2.79
C VAL A 35 7.24 0.65 1.36
N GLY A 36 7.17 1.71 0.56
CA GLY A 36 6.82 1.64 -0.85
C GLY A 36 7.97 1.17 -1.72
N VAL A 37 7.64 0.36 -2.72
CA VAL A 37 8.53 -0.23 -3.73
C VAL A 37 7.88 -0.05 -5.11
N PRO A 38 7.72 1.19 -5.61
CA PRO A 38 6.93 1.46 -6.81
C PRO A 38 7.55 1.01 -8.12
N GLY A 39 8.78 0.48 -8.11
CA GLY A 39 9.41 -0.10 -9.29
C GLY A 39 9.31 -1.62 -9.40
N GLU A 40 8.75 -2.29 -8.39
CA GLU A 40 8.71 -3.76 -8.37
C GLU A 40 7.90 -4.33 -9.55
N ASP A 41 8.45 -5.36 -10.17
CA ASP A 41 7.73 -6.24 -11.08
C ASP A 41 6.90 -7.30 -10.33
N ILE A 42 5.59 -7.33 -10.57
CA ILE A 42 4.72 -8.36 -9.99
C ILE A 42 4.28 -9.34 -11.08
N GLY A 43 4.97 -10.49 -11.14
CA GLY A 43 4.73 -11.49 -12.18
C GLY A 43 5.10 -10.94 -13.56
N ALA A 44 4.14 -10.80 -14.46
CA ALA A 44 4.36 -10.20 -15.78
C ALA A 44 4.07 -8.69 -15.82
N ALA A 45 3.56 -8.12 -14.73
CA ALA A 45 3.22 -6.71 -14.65
C ALA A 45 4.45 -5.91 -14.21
N THR A 46 5.23 -5.48 -15.20
CA THR A 46 6.45 -4.68 -14.97
C THR A 46 6.11 -3.35 -14.29
N ASP A 47 6.91 -2.89 -13.33
CA ASP A 47 6.71 -1.62 -12.64
C ASP A 47 5.31 -1.49 -11.98
N ALA A 48 4.64 -2.61 -11.66
CA ALA A 48 3.34 -2.59 -10.99
C ALA A 48 3.46 -1.99 -9.59
N GLY A 49 4.60 -2.25 -8.94
CA GLY A 49 4.93 -1.76 -7.61
C GLY A 49 4.18 -2.48 -6.50
N GLY A 50 4.64 -2.24 -5.28
CA GLY A 50 4.01 -2.75 -4.08
C GLY A 50 4.46 -2.01 -2.83
N ILE A 51 3.99 -2.49 -1.69
CA ILE A 51 4.35 -1.99 -0.38
C ILE A 51 4.75 -3.19 0.48
N MET A 52 5.88 -3.09 1.17
CA MET A 52 6.21 -4.02 2.25
C MET A 52 5.81 -3.40 3.58
N THR A 53 5.16 -4.18 4.44
CA THR A 53 4.86 -3.79 5.82
C THR A 53 5.60 -4.67 6.80
N PHE A 54 6.09 -4.06 7.88
CA PHE A 54 6.91 -4.73 8.90
C PHE A 54 6.39 -4.36 10.29
N GLY A 55 6.42 -5.32 11.22
CA GLY A 55 6.35 -5.01 12.65
C GLY A 55 7.69 -4.42 13.12
N LEU A 56 7.66 -3.32 13.87
CA LEU A 56 8.88 -2.67 14.36
C LEU A 56 9.47 -3.33 15.63
N ILE A 57 8.83 -4.37 16.13
CA ILE A 57 9.23 -5.15 17.31
C ILE A 57 9.31 -6.62 16.90
N GLY A 58 10.37 -7.32 17.31
CA GLY A 58 10.61 -8.72 16.92
C GLY A 58 11.87 -8.87 16.06
N ALA A 59 12.12 -10.08 15.55
CA ALA A 59 13.20 -10.28 14.60
C ALA A 59 12.76 -9.82 13.19
N PRO A 60 13.69 -9.33 12.34
CA PRO A 60 13.39 -9.05 10.94
C PRO A 60 12.81 -10.29 10.24
N GLY A 61 11.72 -10.14 9.49
CA GLY A 61 11.03 -11.25 8.81
C GLY A 61 9.85 -11.84 9.56
N ASP A 62 9.73 -11.61 10.88
CA ASP A 62 8.69 -12.27 11.71
C ASP A 62 7.26 -11.78 11.41
N SER A 63 7.09 -10.61 10.81
CA SER A 63 5.78 -9.97 10.60
C SER A 63 5.68 -9.24 9.26
N ASP A 64 6.47 -9.70 8.30
CA ASP A 64 6.56 -9.08 6.98
C ASP A 64 5.31 -9.44 6.15
N THR A 65 4.61 -8.43 5.65
CA THR A 65 3.52 -8.62 4.70
C THR A 65 3.81 -7.81 3.43
N THR A 66 3.37 -8.33 2.29
CA THR A 66 3.44 -7.60 1.02
C THR A 66 2.04 -7.18 0.61
N VAL A 67 1.92 -5.95 0.13
CA VAL A 67 0.66 -5.34 -0.30
C VAL A 67 0.82 -4.86 -1.74
N TYR A 68 0.02 -5.44 -2.62
CA TYR A 68 -0.23 -5.06 -4.01
C TYR A 68 -1.61 -5.59 -4.41
N PRO A 69 -2.23 -5.14 -5.52
CA PRO A 69 -3.58 -5.57 -5.88
C PRO A 69 -3.71 -7.10 -5.95
N GLY A 70 -4.69 -7.65 -5.24
CA GLY A 70 -4.89 -9.09 -5.07
C GLY A 70 -4.30 -9.68 -3.78
N THR A 71 -3.61 -8.88 -2.96
CA THR A 71 -3.06 -9.28 -1.65
C THR A 71 -3.51 -8.35 -0.53
N ALA A 72 -3.50 -8.83 0.72
CA ALA A 72 -3.97 -8.08 1.89
C ALA A 72 -5.38 -7.45 1.71
N GLY A 73 -6.23 -8.06 0.88
CA GLY A 73 -7.56 -7.51 0.56
C GLY A 73 -7.56 -6.29 -0.37
N LEU A 74 -6.41 -5.81 -0.85
CA LEU A 74 -6.35 -4.75 -1.85
C LEU A 74 -7.00 -5.26 -3.16
N PRO A 75 -8.02 -4.60 -3.71
CA PRO A 75 -8.81 -5.16 -4.80
C PRO A 75 -8.09 -5.10 -6.15
N GLY A 76 -8.41 -6.05 -7.02
CA GLY A 76 -7.92 -6.11 -8.40
C GLY A 76 -6.74 -7.05 -8.59
N ALA A 77 -6.01 -6.85 -9.68
CA ALA A 77 -4.79 -7.55 -10.04
C ALA A 77 -3.70 -6.52 -10.41
N PRO A 78 -2.41 -6.88 -10.30
CA PRO A 78 -1.31 -5.99 -10.65
C PRO A 78 -1.37 -5.59 -12.13
N VAL A 79 -1.09 -4.32 -12.41
CA VAL A 79 -1.06 -3.74 -13.75
C VAL A 79 0.26 -3.04 -14.00
N THR A 80 0.84 -3.26 -15.18
CA THR A 80 2.08 -2.62 -15.61
C THR A 80 2.03 -1.11 -15.41
N GLY A 81 3.03 -0.58 -14.71
CA GLY A 81 3.23 0.85 -14.53
C GLY A 81 2.24 1.55 -13.58
N GLU A 82 1.41 0.84 -12.82
CA GLU A 82 0.52 1.47 -11.84
C GLU A 82 1.26 2.00 -10.59
N LYS A 83 2.50 1.52 -10.37
CA LYS A 83 3.47 2.04 -9.39
C LYS A 83 2.93 2.14 -7.96
N VAL A 84 2.25 1.09 -7.49
CA VAL A 84 1.77 0.99 -6.09
C VAL A 84 2.93 1.23 -5.12
N GLY A 85 2.67 1.93 -4.02
CA GLY A 85 3.73 2.37 -3.10
C GLY A 85 4.43 3.66 -3.54
N GLY A 86 4.01 4.29 -4.63
CA GLY A 86 4.48 5.62 -5.03
C GLY A 86 3.98 6.75 -4.14
N ALA A 87 2.81 6.58 -3.50
CA ALA A 87 2.20 7.53 -2.60
C ALA A 87 1.46 6.80 -1.46
N ILE A 88 1.94 6.94 -0.22
CA ILE A 88 1.31 6.35 0.97
C ILE A 88 1.29 7.34 2.14
N THR A 89 0.28 7.23 3.01
CA THR A 89 0.31 7.79 4.37
C THR A 89 -0.37 6.80 5.32
N ALA A 90 -0.03 6.84 6.60
CA ALA A 90 -0.65 5.97 7.60
C ALA A 90 -1.35 6.76 8.69
N THR A 91 -2.48 6.25 9.13
CA THR A 91 -3.14 6.63 10.38
C THR A 91 -3.15 5.43 11.33
N GLY A 92 -3.61 5.63 12.57
CA GLY A 92 -3.69 4.55 13.55
C GLY A 92 -4.62 3.39 13.15
N THR A 93 -5.45 3.55 12.11
CA THR A 93 -6.40 2.52 11.67
C THR A 93 -6.15 2.04 10.24
N HIS A 94 -5.60 2.89 9.36
CA HIS A 94 -5.44 2.56 7.95
C HIS A 94 -4.08 2.95 7.39
N LEU A 95 -3.63 2.18 6.41
CA LEU A 95 -2.67 2.59 5.41
C LEU A 95 -3.44 3.11 4.19
N TYR A 96 -3.26 4.38 3.85
CA TYR A 96 -3.82 4.95 2.63
C TYR A 96 -2.82 4.82 1.49
N ILE A 97 -3.29 4.36 0.34
CA ILE A 97 -2.47 3.98 -0.81
C ILE A 97 -3.00 4.72 -2.04
N GLY A 98 -2.19 5.59 -2.62
CA GLY A 98 -2.50 6.29 -3.85
C GLY A 98 -1.93 5.54 -5.05
N ILE A 99 -2.75 5.40 -6.10
CA ILE A 99 -2.36 4.76 -7.36
C ILE A 99 -2.74 5.70 -8.50
N PRO A 100 -1.95 6.78 -8.70
CA PRO A 100 -2.28 7.84 -9.66
C PRO A 100 -2.05 7.47 -11.13
N ASP A 101 -1.21 6.47 -11.39
CA ASP A 101 -0.70 6.18 -12.73
C ASP A 101 -1.51 5.09 -13.45
N GLY A 102 -2.50 4.50 -12.77
CA GLY A 102 -3.43 3.57 -13.37
C GLY A 102 -4.03 2.62 -12.35
N PRO A 103 -4.78 1.60 -12.78
CA PRO A 103 -5.24 1.36 -14.15
C PRO A 103 -6.45 2.23 -14.55
N THR A 104 -6.96 3.08 -13.66
CA THR A 104 -8.13 3.92 -13.93
C THR A 104 -7.72 5.22 -14.63
N ALA A 105 -8.63 5.79 -15.44
CA ALA A 105 -8.34 6.97 -16.27
C ALA A 105 -7.90 8.22 -15.47
N HIS A 106 -8.26 8.29 -14.19
CA HIS A 106 -7.96 9.44 -13.32
C HIS A 106 -7.10 9.06 -12.12
N GLY A 107 -6.62 7.83 -12.01
CA GLY A 107 -6.04 7.27 -10.78
C GLY A 107 -7.10 6.89 -9.74
N ARG A 108 -6.66 6.28 -8.63
CA ARG A 108 -7.51 5.87 -7.51
C ARG A 108 -6.73 5.94 -6.19
N ALA A 109 -7.43 5.84 -5.08
CA ALA A 109 -6.83 5.63 -3.77
C ALA A 109 -7.56 4.52 -3.01
N HIS A 110 -6.86 3.86 -2.09
CA HIS A 110 -7.42 2.86 -1.20
C HIS A 110 -7.13 3.22 0.26
N ALA A 111 -8.07 2.95 1.15
CA ALA A 111 -7.83 2.89 2.58
C ALA A 111 -7.82 1.42 3.00
N LEU A 112 -6.62 0.90 3.28
CA LEU A 112 -6.36 -0.46 3.71
C LEU A 112 -6.35 -0.52 5.24
N PRO A 113 -7.26 -1.26 5.89
CA PRO A 113 -7.19 -1.47 7.34
C PRO A 113 -5.90 -2.22 7.70
N TRP A 114 -5.17 -1.75 8.71
CA TRP A 114 -3.92 -2.39 9.12
C TRP A 114 -4.08 -3.85 9.53
N ALA A 115 -5.27 -4.23 10.02
CA ALA A 115 -5.63 -5.62 10.32
C ALA A 115 -5.26 -6.56 9.16
N ASN A 116 -5.41 -6.13 7.91
CA ASN A 116 -5.12 -6.93 6.72
C ASN A 116 -3.64 -7.28 6.54
N THR A 117 -2.75 -6.59 7.25
CA THR A 117 -1.29 -6.82 7.23
C THR A 117 -0.75 -7.33 8.57
N THR A 118 -1.61 -7.46 9.58
CA THR A 118 -1.25 -7.93 10.93
C THR A 118 -2.05 -9.16 11.36
N GLY A 119 -2.59 -9.91 10.40
CA GLY A 119 -3.22 -11.23 10.64
C GLY A 119 -4.75 -11.27 10.62
N GLY A 120 -5.43 -10.15 10.34
CA GLY A 120 -6.88 -10.05 10.17
C GLY A 120 -7.29 -9.88 8.69
N THR A 121 -8.59 -9.72 8.46
CA THR A 121 -9.13 -9.38 7.13
C THR A 121 -10.37 -8.53 7.30
N GLU A 122 -10.30 -7.30 6.81
CA GLU A 122 -11.34 -6.28 6.86
C GLU A 122 -11.54 -5.67 5.47
N PRO A 123 -12.73 -5.13 5.18
CA PRO A 123 -13.01 -4.50 3.88
C PRO A 123 -12.09 -3.30 3.59
N VAL A 124 -11.51 -3.28 2.40
CA VAL A 124 -10.76 -2.12 1.87
C VAL A 124 -11.74 -1.12 1.25
N THR A 125 -11.56 0.16 1.55
CA THR A 125 -12.34 1.23 0.90
C THR A 125 -11.59 1.73 -0.32
N THR A 126 -12.27 1.82 -1.47
CA THR A 126 -11.72 2.38 -2.70
C THR A 126 -12.33 3.76 -2.98
N TYR A 127 -11.48 4.71 -3.33
CA TYR A 127 -11.85 6.04 -3.81
C TYR A 127 -11.43 6.17 -5.26
N GLU A 128 -12.41 6.25 -6.17
CA GLU A 128 -12.18 6.33 -7.61
C GLU A 128 -13.00 7.48 -8.22
N PRO A 129 -12.37 8.46 -8.89
CA PRO A 129 -13.07 9.48 -9.65
C PRO A 129 -14.08 8.87 -10.64
N GLY A 130 -15.32 9.36 -10.62
CA GLY A 130 -16.45 8.82 -11.38
C GLY A 130 -17.28 7.76 -10.65
N LYS A 131 -16.93 7.42 -9.41
CA LYS A 131 -17.67 6.51 -8.53
C LYS A 131 -18.08 7.20 -7.24
N ASP A 132 -19.17 6.75 -6.64
CA ASP A 132 -19.59 7.13 -5.27
C ASP A 132 -19.62 8.65 -5.00
N GLY A 133 -20.01 9.42 -6.03
CA GLY A 133 -20.12 10.88 -5.96
C GLY A 133 -18.81 11.64 -6.21
N LEU A 134 -17.67 10.96 -6.41
CA LEU A 134 -16.43 11.59 -6.83
C LEU A 134 -16.54 12.06 -8.29
N PRO A 135 -16.23 13.33 -8.62
CA PRO A 135 -16.24 13.81 -10.00
C PRO A 135 -15.26 13.01 -10.88
N ALA A 136 -15.67 12.66 -12.10
CA ALA A 136 -14.81 12.02 -13.10
C ALA A 136 -13.88 13.05 -13.78
N THR A 137 -13.07 13.75 -12.98
CA THR A 137 -12.15 14.79 -13.44
C THR A 137 -10.80 14.66 -12.76
N GLY A 138 -9.81 15.39 -13.29
CA GLY A 138 -8.41 15.27 -12.85
C GLY A 138 -7.65 14.21 -13.65
N GLN A 139 -6.35 14.09 -13.38
CA GLN A 139 -5.46 13.21 -14.15
C GLN A 139 -4.73 12.18 -13.29
N ARG A 140 -4.51 12.47 -12.00
CA ARG A 140 -3.63 11.69 -11.12
C ARG A 140 -4.14 11.69 -9.67
N PHE A 141 -5.39 11.33 -9.47
CA PHE A 141 -6.00 11.16 -8.15
C PHE A 141 -5.19 10.14 -7.35
N GLY A 142 -4.87 10.48 -6.10
CA GLY A 142 -3.96 9.69 -5.26
C GLY A 142 -2.48 10.00 -5.44
N ALA A 143 -2.06 10.93 -6.32
CA ALA A 143 -0.64 11.30 -6.47
C ALA A 143 -0.03 11.96 -5.22
N GLY A 144 -0.88 12.50 -4.35
CA GLY A 144 -0.51 12.96 -3.03
C GLY A 144 -1.58 12.51 -2.04
N ILE A 145 -1.16 11.81 -1.00
CA ILE A 145 -1.98 11.38 0.13
C ILE A 145 -1.23 11.78 1.39
N ARG A 146 -1.90 12.46 2.32
CA ARG A 146 -1.31 13.00 3.54
C ARG A 146 -2.26 12.85 4.72
#